data_AF-A0A6D0XNS9-F1
#
_entry.id   AF-A0A6D0XNS9-F1
#
_cell.length_a   1.000
_cell.length_b   1.000
_cell.length_c   1.000
_cell.angle_alpha   90.00
_cell.angle_beta   90.00
_cell.angle_gamma   90.00
#
_symmetry.space_group_name_H-M   'P 1'
#
loop_
_entity.id
_entity.type
_entity.pdbx_description
1 polymer ?
#
loop_
_entity_poly.entity_id
_entity_poly.type
_entity_poly.pdbx_seq_one_letter_code
_entity_poly.pdbx_strand_id
1 'polypeptide(L)'
;MFDNLTDRLSRTLRNISGRGRLTEDNVKDTLREVRMALLEADVALPVVREFINRVKEKAVGHEVNKSLTPGQEFVKIVRNELVAAMGEEN
;
A
#
# COMPACT_ATOMS: atom_id res chain seq x y z
N MET A 1 6.84 18.31 1.22
CA MET A 1 5.56 17.59 1.49
C MET A 1 5.69 16.11 1.20
N PHE A 2 6.16 15.70 0.01
CA PHE A 2 6.29 14.27 -0.35
C PHE A 2 7.35 13.48 0.43
N ASP A 3 8.39 14.10 1.00
CA ASP A 3 9.45 13.37 1.71
C ASP A 3 8.97 12.67 2.99
N ASN A 4 8.04 13.28 3.73
CA ASN A 4 7.47 12.69 4.95
C ASN A 4 6.62 11.44 4.62
N LEU A 5 5.82 11.54 3.56
CA LEU A 5 5.05 10.43 3.02
C LEU A 5 5.97 9.29 2.55
N THR A 6 7.01 9.62 1.78
CA THR A 6 7.99 8.64 1.27
C THR A 6 8.68 7.89 2.41
N ASP A 7 9.16 8.57 3.46
CA ASP A 7 9.84 7.90 4.57
C ASP A 7 8.89 6.97 5.35
N ARG A 8 7.67 7.43 5.65
CA ARG A 8 6.68 6.62 6.38
C ARG A 8 6.22 5.41 5.59
N LEU A 9 5.86 5.58 4.32
CA LEU A 9 5.50 4.47 3.45
C LEU A 9 6.67 3.49 3.31
N SER A 10 7.90 3.98 3.14
CA SER A 10 9.07 3.11 3.02
C SER A 10 9.31 2.28 4.29
N ARG A 11 9.03 2.82 5.48
CA ARG A 11 9.11 2.08 6.75
C ARG A 11 8.02 1.00 6.84
N THR A 12 6.77 1.36 6.59
CA THR A 12 5.63 0.43 6.62
C THR A 12 5.79 -0.70 5.59
N LEU A 13 6.22 -0.36 4.37
CA LEU A 13 6.40 -1.33 3.29
C LEU A 13 7.61 -2.25 3.49
N ARG A 14 8.67 -1.80 4.17
CA ARG A 14 9.81 -2.68 4.51
C ARG A 14 9.42 -3.85 5.41
N ASN A 15 8.47 -3.63 6.32
CA ASN A 15 8.00 -4.67 7.24
C ASN A 15 7.26 -5.81 6.53
N ILE A 16 6.64 -5.52 5.38
CA ILE A 16 5.86 -6.48 4.62
C ILE A 16 6.66 -7.10 3.46
N SER A 17 7.60 -6.36 2.87
CA SER A 17 8.39 -6.80 1.71
C SER A 17 9.37 -7.94 2.01
N GLY A 18 9.81 -8.08 3.27
CA GLY A 18 10.69 -9.16 3.73
C GLY A 18 9.97 -10.43 4.16
N ARG A 19 8.63 -10.46 4.14
CA ARG A 19 7.85 -11.63 4.58
C ARG A 19 7.62 -12.58 3.41
N GLY A 20 7.97 -13.86 3.62
CA GLY A 20 7.76 -14.93 2.65
C GLY A 20 6.28 -15.34 2.46
N ARG A 21 5.37 -14.86 3.31
CA ARG A 21 3.93 -15.11 3.19
C ARG A 21 3.13 -13.90 3.65
N LEU A 22 2.07 -13.59 2.90
CA LEU A 22 1.07 -12.62 3.30
C LEU A 22 -0.11 -13.34 3.95
N THR A 23 -0.54 -12.82 5.09
CA THR A 23 -1.78 -13.23 5.77
C THR A 23 -2.73 -12.06 5.76
N GLU A 24 -4.03 -12.33 5.85
CA GLU A 24 -5.05 -11.28 5.90
C GLU A 24 -4.81 -10.30 7.04
N ASP A 25 -4.40 -10.79 8.22
CA ASP A 25 -4.08 -9.96 9.37
C ASP A 25 -2.90 -9.01 9.08
N ASN A 26 -1.80 -9.52 8.52
CA ASN A 26 -0.63 -8.72 8.19
C ASN A 26 -0.94 -7.63 7.15
N VAL A 27 -1.75 -7.98 6.14
CA VAL A 27 -2.19 -7.04 5.12
C VAL A 27 -3.06 -5.95 5.74
N LYS A 28 -4.01 -6.33 6.60
CA LYS A 28 -4.91 -5.41 7.28
C LYS A 28 -4.17 -4.42 8.19
N ASP A 29 -3.19 -4.90 8.95
CA ASP A 29 -2.37 -4.06 9.82
C ASP A 29 -1.52 -3.08 8.99
N THR A 30 -0.89 -3.56 7.92
CA THR A 30 -0.11 -2.71 7.02
C THR A 30 -0.98 -1.64 6.35
N LEU A 31 -2.18 -2.00 5.86
CA LEU A 31 -3.12 -1.05 5.27
C LEU A 31 -3.57 0.02 6.28
N ARG A 32 -3.67 -0.33 7.57
CA ARG A 32 -4.00 0.63 8.62
C ARG A 32 -2.89 1.66 8.80
N GLU A 33 -1.63 1.24 8.79
CA GLU A 33 -0.48 2.14 8.86
C GLU A 33 -0.40 3.05 7.62
N VAL A 34 -0.57 2.48 6.42
CA VAL A 34 -0.59 3.25 5.16
C VAL A 34 -1.69 4.32 5.20
N ARG A 35 -2.88 3.97 5.70
CA ARG A 35 -3.98 4.93 5.86
C ARG A 35 -3.60 6.08 6.78
N MET A 36 -2.96 5.80 7.92
CA MET A 36 -2.51 6.84 8.85
C MET A 36 -1.46 7.75 8.19
N ALA A 37 -0.48 7.16 7.50
CA ALA A 37 0.56 7.92 6.80
C ALA A 37 -0.01 8.87 5.74
N LEU A 38 -1.04 8.43 5.00
CA LEU A 38 -1.71 9.27 4.00
C LEU A 38 -2.49 10.44 4.64
N LEU A 39 -3.22 10.18 5.73
CA LEU A 39 -3.97 11.23 6.44
C LEU A 39 -3.04 12.27 7.07
N GLU A 40 -1.90 11.84 7.63
CA GLU A 40 -0.89 12.73 8.20
C GLU A 40 -0.13 13.55 7.14
N ALA A 41 -0.18 13.13 5.88
CA ALA A 41 0.40 13.85 4.74
C ALA A 41 -0.60 14.80 4.07
N ASP A 42 -1.68 15.17 4.77
CA ASP A 42 -2.76 16.05 4.29
C ASP A 42 -3.49 15.54 3.03
N VAL A 43 -3.52 14.21 2.81
CA VAL A 43 -4.31 13.63 1.72
C VAL A 43 -5.79 13.60 2.08
N ALA A 44 -6.65 14.04 1.16
CA ALA A 44 -8.09 14.12 1.37
C ALA A 44 -8.70 12.74 1.69
N LEU A 45 -9.56 12.68 2.71
CA LEU A 45 -10.19 11.44 3.17
C LEU A 45 -10.88 10.61 2.07
N PRO A 46 -11.59 11.20 1.09
CA PRO A 46 -12.16 10.44 -0.03
C PRO A 46 -11.09 9.69 -0.84
N VAL A 47 -9.96 10.35 -1.14
CA VAL A 47 -8.82 9.79 -1.88
C VAL A 47 -8.19 8.64 -1.09
N VAL A 48 -7.98 8.83 0.22
CA VAL A 48 -7.42 7.78 1.08
C VAL A 48 -8.34 6.55 1.13
N ARG A 49 -9.65 6.75 1.25
CA ARG A 49 -10.62 5.63 1.29
C ARG A 49 -10.60 4.83 0.00
N GLU A 50 -10.62 5.52 -1.13
CA GLU A 50 -10.62 4.88 -2.46
C GLU A 50 -9.31 4.11 -2.68
N PHE A 51 -8.18 4.72 -2.37
CA PHE A 51 -6.86 4.11 -2.44
C PHE A 51 -6.78 2.81 -1.63
N ILE A 52 -7.18 2.84 -0.34
CA ILE A 52 -7.12 1.67 0.52
C ILE A 52 -8.03 0.54 0.03
N ASN A 53 -9.21 0.87 -0.50
CA ASN A 53 -10.12 -0.12 -1.07
C ASN A 53 -9.48 -0.83 -2.28
N ARG A 54 -8.91 -0.07 -3.22
CA ARG A 54 -8.23 -0.64 -4.40
C ARG A 54 -7.03 -1.51 -4.03
N VAL A 55 -6.18 -1.07 -3.10
CA VAL A 55 -5.06 -1.87 -2.62
C VAL A 55 -5.56 -3.16 -1.96
N LYS A 56 -6.61 -3.09 -1.13
CA LYS A 56 -7.16 -4.27 -0.44
C LYS A 56 -7.70 -5.30 -1.42
N GLU A 57 -8.47 -4.88 -2.42
CA GLU A 57 -9.01 -5.79 -3.45
C GLU A 57 -7.89 -6.53 -4.18
N LYS A 58 -6.83 -5.82 -4.58
CA LYS A 58 -5.67 -6.40 -5.27
C LYS A 58 -4.81 -7.27 -4.35
N ALA A 59 -4.66 -6.89 -3.08
CA ALA A 59 -3.80 -7.57 -2.11
C ALA A 59 -4.40 -8.87 -1.54
N VAL A 60 -5.72 -8.89 -1.33
CA VAL A 60 -6.46 -10.08 -0.84
C VAL A 60 -6.76 -11.05 -1.99
N GLY A 61 -6.64 -10.60 -3.24
CA GLY A 61 -6.75 -11.44 -4.43
C GLY A 61 -5.77 -12.61 -4.42
N HIS A 62 -6.18 -13.71 -5.09
CA HIS A 62 -5.37 -14.93 -5.17
C HIS A 62 -4.02 -14.74 -5.87
N GLU A 63 -3.84 -13.68 -6.66
CA GLU A 63 -2.62 -13.44 -7.44
C GLU A 63 -1.41 -13.14 -6.55
N VAL A 64 -1.59 -12.38 -5.47
CA VAL A 64 -0.50 -12.03 -4.55
C VAL A 64 -0.02 -13.25 -3.77
N ASN A 65 -0.95 -14.07 -3.26
CA ASN A 65 -0.61 -15.29 -2.50
C ASN A 65 -0.03 -16.41 -3.37
N LYS A 66 -0.19 -16.35 -4.70
CA LYS A 66 0.46 -17.26 -5.66
C LYS A 66 1.87 -16.82 -6.04
N SER A 67 2.27 -15.59 -5.72
CA SER A 67 3.61 -15.09 -6.00
C SER A 67 4.66 -15.76 -5.10
N LEU A 68 5.84 -16.03 -5.66
CA LEU A 68 7.01 -16.48 -4.89
C LEU A 68 7.55 -15.38 -3.96
N THR A 69 7.18 -14.12 -4.21
CA THR A 69 7.59 -12.95 -3.43
C THR A 69 6.38 -12.07 -3.10
N PRO A 70 5.44 -12.54 -2.26
CA PRO A 70 4.15 -11.90 -2.04
C PRO A 70 4.30 -10.49 -1.43
N GLY A 71 5.27 -10.28 -0.55
CA GLY A 71 5.58 -8.96 0.01
C GLY A 71 6.02 -7.95 -1.06
N GLN A 72 6.82 -8.36 -2.04
CA GLN A 72 7.23 -7.48 -3.15
C GLN A 72 6.07 -7.16 -4.08
N GLU A 73 5.20 -8.13 -4.36
CA GLU A 73 4.00 -7.90 -5.16
C GLU A 73 3.06 -6.90 -4.47
N PHE A 74 2.92 -6.99 -3.15
CA PHE A 74 2.15 -6.00 -2.38
C PHE A 74 2.74 -4.59 -2.49
N VAL A 75 4.06 -4.44 -2.37
CA VAL A 75 4.74 -3.13 -2.55
C VAL A 75 4.46 -2.57 -3.94
N LYS A 76 4.48 -3.42 -4.97
CA LYS A 76 4.19 -3.04 -6.35
C LYS A 76 2.74 -2.56 -6.51
N ILE A 77 1.78 -3.25 -5.90
CA ILE A 77 0.36 -2.82 -5.89
C ILE A 77 0.24 -1.43 -5.27
N VAL A 78 0.81 -1.22 -4.08
CA VAL A 78 0.77 0.07 -3.38
C VAL A 78 1.38 1.18 -4.24
N ARG A 79 2.55 0.94 -4.86
CA ARG A 79 3.18 1.90 -5.77
C ARG A 79 2.29 2.25 -6.95
N ASN A 80 1.72 1.25 -7.63
CA ASN A 80 0.87 1.47 -8.79
C ASN A 80 -0.38 2.28 -8.43
N GLU A 81 -0.97 2.04 -7.26
CA GLU A 81 -2.10 2.81 -6.76
C GLU A 81 -1.72 4.25 -6.41
N LEU A 82 -0.49 4.49 -5.93
CA LEU A 82 -0.01 5.84 -5.64
C LEU A 82 0.18 6.62 -6.94
N VAL A 83 0.76 5.99 -7.96
CA VAL A 83 0.90 6.58 -9.31
C VAL A 83 -0.50 6.91 -9.88
N ALA A 84 -1.44 5.97 -9.81
CA ALA A 84 -2.80 6.19 -10.28
C ALA A 84 -3.51 7.33 -9.52
N ALA A 85 -3.29 7.44 -8.21
CA ALA A 85 -3.88 8.51 -7.39
C ALA A 85 -3.26 9.89 -7.65
N MET A 86 -1.98 9.94 -8.05
CA MET A 86 -1.29 11.17 -8.45
C MET A 86 -1.66 11.63 -9.87
N GLY A 87 -2.37 10.78 -10.63
CA GLY A 87 -2.68 10.97 -12.04
C GLY A 87 -1.58 10.38 -12.92
N GLU A 88 -1.98 9.68 -13.98
CA GLU A 88 -1.08 9.43 -15.11
C GLU A 88 -0.58 10.79 -15.60
N GLU A 89 0.74 10.97 -15.69
CA GLU A 89 1.35 12.21 -16.18
C GLU A 89 0.64 12.65 -17.47
N ASN A 90 0.16 13.90 -17.48
CA ASN A 90 0.01 14.64 -18.73
C ASN A 90 1.30 15.41 -18.98
#